data_AF-A0A537KKD3-F1
#
_entry.id   AF-A0A537KKD3-F1
#
_cell.length_a   1.000
_cell.length_b   1.000
_cell.length_c   1.000
_cell.angle_alpha   90.00
_cell.angle_beta   90.00
_cell.angle_gamma   90.00
#
_symmetry.space_group_name_H-M   'P 1'
#
loop_
_entity.id
_entity.type
_entity.pdbx_description
1 polymer ?
#
loop_
_entity_poly.entity_id
_entity_poly.type
_entity_poly.pdbx_seq_one_letter_code
_entity_poly.pdbx_strand_id
1 'polypeptide(L)'
;MAPRSRKSEQRARPKRVAEPAGFKSLSKADQVRYLQRLWDSIADGPGQLPVPKAHLSLAKERLAAYRRDPTRSRSAHEVIRDLSKP
;
A
#
# COMPACT_ATOMS: atom_id res chain seq x y z
N MET A 1 -7.35 17.04 40.24
CA MET A 1 -7.21 15.93 39.25
C MET A 1 -8.38 16.01 38.30
N ALA A 2 -8.17 16.34 37.03
CA ALA A 2 -9.22 16.31 36.01
C ALA A 2 -8.96 15.11 35.07
N PRO A 3 -9.97 14.27 34.77
CA PRO A 3 -9.77 13.21 33.80
C PRO A 3 -9.73 13.83 32.41
N ARG A 4 -8.58 13.66 31.74
CA ARG A 4 -8.36 14.12 30.37
C ARG A 4 -9.39 13.47 29.45
N SER A 5 -10.19 14.31 28.79
CA SER A 5 -11.12 13.91 27.74
C SER A 5 -10.38 13.07 26.70
N ARG A 6 -10.72 11.78 26.65
CA ARG A 6 -10.26 10.85 25.62
C ARG A 6 -10.95 11.26 24.33
N LYS A 7 -10.38 12.24 23.62
CA LYS A 7 -10.73 12.58 22.25
C LYS A 7 -10.41 11.31 21.46
N SER A 8 -11.42 10.48 21.28
CA SER A 8 -11.38 9.35 20.37
C SER A 8 -10.99 9.93 19.02
N GLU A 9 -9.75 9.65 18.63
CA GLU A 9 -9.23 9.86 17.30
C GLU A 9 -10.24 9.17 16.38
N GLN A 10 -11.17 9.95 15.85
CA GLN A 10 -12.09 9.54 14.82
C GLN A 10 -11.19 9.11 13.67
N ARG A 11 -10.90 7.80 13.60
CA ARG A 11 -10.46 7.15 12.38
C ARG A 11 -11.48 7.59 11.34
N ALA A 12 -11.09 8.56 10.52
CA ALA A 12 -11.96 9.08 9.49
C ALA A 12 -12.44 7.86 8.71
N ARG A 13 -13.73 7.53 8.84
CA ARG A 13 -14.33 6.46 8.05
C ARG A 13 -13.94 6.77 6.61
N PRO A 14 -13.30 5.86 5.88
CA PRO A 14 -12.88 6.16 4.52
C PRO A 14 -14.12 6.64 3.78
N LYS A 15 -14.10 7.89 3.32
CA LYS A 15 -15.16 8.43 2.48
C LYS A 15 -15.26 7.45 1.31
N ARG A 16 -16.45 6.86 1.11
CA ARG A 16 -16.66 5.96 -0.03
C ARG A 16 -16.46 6.80 -1.28
N VAL A 17 -15.39 6.52 -2.02
CA VAL A 17 -15.15 7.14 -3.32
C VAL A 17 -16.14 6.48 -4.28
N ALA A 18 -16.96 7.30 -4.93
CA ALA A 18 -17.88 6.80 -5.95
C ALA A 18 -17.06 6.22 -7.12
N GLU A 19 -17.55 5.14 -7.70
CA GLU A 19 -16.93 4.57 -8.90
C GLU A 19 -17.04 5.57 -10.06
N PRO A 20 -15.97 5.78 -10.84
CA PRO A 20 -16.02 6.66 -12.01
C PRO A 20 -17.08 6.20 -13.00
N ALA A 21 -17.86 7.14 -13.54
CA ALA A 21 -18.88 6.83 -14.53
C ALA A 21 -18.27 6.10 -15.74
N GLY A 22 -18.95 5.05 -16.21
CA GLY A 22 -18.51 4.25 -17.37
C GLY A 22 -17.37 3.26 -17.10
N PHE A 23 -16.75 3.25 -15.91
CA PHE A 23 -15.65 2.32 -15.60
C PHE A 23 -16.05 0.85 -15.74
N LYS A 24 -17.24 0.47 -15.25
CA LYS A 24 -17.75 -0.90 -15.36
C LYS A 24 -18.05 -1.35 -16.78
N SER A 25 -18.29 -0.42 -17.70
CA SER A 25 -18.57 -0.70 -19.10
C SER A 25 -17.30 -0.97 -19.91
N LEU A 26 -16.12 -0.65 -19.38
CA LEU A 26 -14.84 -0.95 -20.01
C LEU A 26 -14.54 -2.44 -19.99
N SER A 27 -13.77 -2.91 -20.99
CA SER A 27 -13.17 -4.25 -20.96
C SER A 27 -12.25 -4.39 -19.73
N LYS A 28 -11.98 -5.62 -19.28
CA LYS A 28 -11.07 -5.84 -18.15
C LYS A 28 -9.66 -5.32 -18.40
N ALA A 29 -9.16 -5.46 -19.62
CA ALA A 29 -7.87 -4.91 -20.00
C ALA A 29 -7.86 -3.37 -19.87
N ASP A 30 -8.95 -2.71 -20.25
CA ASP A 30 -9.03 -1.24 -20.20
C ASP A 30 -9.31 -0.73 -18.78
N GLN A 31 -10.03 -1.49 -17.95
CA GLN A 31 -10.13 -1.22 -16.51
C GLN A 31 -8.75 -1.21 -15.86
N VAL A 32 -7.89 -2.20 -16.17
CA VAL A 32 -6.51 -2.26 -15.66
C VAL A 32 -5.69 -1.07 -16.15
N ARG A 33 -5.72 -0.77 -17.45
CA ARG A 33 -5.02 0.39 -18.03
C ARG A 33 -5.48 1.72 -17.42
N TYR A 34 -6.78 1.87 -17.17
CA TYR A 34 -7.33 3.04 -16.53
C TYR A 34 -6.80 3.20 -15.10
N LEU A 35 -6.80 2.13 -14.30
CA LEU A 35 -6.25 2.16 -12.95
C LEU A 35 -4.75 2.47 -12.92
N GLN A 36 -3.98 1.94 -13.88
CA GLN A 36 -2.55 2.26 -14.01
C GLN A 36 -2.34 3.75 -14.26
N ARG A 37 -3.07 4.35 -15.22
CA ARG A 37 -2.99 5.80 -15.48
C ARG A 37 -3.35 6.63 -14.26
N LEU A 38 -4.38 6.23 -13.51
CA LEU A 38 -4.72 6.89 -12.26
C LEU A 38 -3.59 6.77 -11.26
N TRP A 39 -3.03 5.57 -11.09
CA TRP A 39 -1.90 5.34 -10.18
C TRP A 39 -0.69 6.22 -10.53
N ASP A 40 -0.36 6.32 -11.82
CA ASP A 40 0.72 7.15 -12.32
C ASP A 40 0.46 8.66 -12.08
N SER A 41 -0.81 9.07 -11.97
CA SER A 41 -1.21 10.47 -11.73
C SER A 41 -1.29 10.87 -10.26
N ILE A 42 -1.28 9.91 -9.33
CA ILE A 42 -1.55 10.20 -7.91
C ILE A 42 -0.37 10.94 -7.25
N ALA A 43 0.86 10.70 -7.70
CA ALA A 43 2.05 11.32 -7.15
C ALA A 43 3.18 11.39 -8.18
N ASP A 44 3.84 12.53 -8.26
CA ASP A 44 5.05 12.74 -9.08
C ASP A 44 6.27 12.01 -8.51
N GLY A 45 6.20 11.61 -7.23
CA GLY A 45 7.26 10.88 -6.56
C GLY A 45 6.85 10.20 -5.26
N PRO A 46 7.65 9.22 -4.78
CA PRO A 46 7.28 8.35 -3.66
C PRO A 46 7.10 9.09 -2.33
N GLY A 47 7.70 10.27 -2.17
CA GLY A 47 7.57 11.08 -0.95
C GLY A 47 6.21 11.75 -0.76
N GLN A 48 5.37 11.82 -1.81
CA GLN A 48 4.04 12.43 -1.74
C GLN A 48 2.96 11.44 -1.30
N LEU A 49 3.27 10.13 -1.31
CA LEU A 49 2.32 9.10 -0.91
C LEU A 49 2.27 8.99 0.62
N PRO A 50 1.08 9.12 1.25
CA PRO A 50 0.97 8.95 2.69
C PRO A 50 1.25 7.49 3.06
N VAL A 51 2.26 7.27 3.90
CA VAL A 51 2.56 5.94 4.44
C VAL A 51 1.91 5.79 5.82
N PRO A 52 0.90 4.91 6.00
CA PRO A 52 0.30 4.68 7.29
C PRO A 52 1.33 4.22 8.33
N LYS A 53 1.25 4.73 9.56
CA LYS A 53 2.13 4.32 10.67
C LYS A 53 2.14 2.80 10.89
N ALA A 54 1.00 2.14 10.70
CA ALA A 54 0.88 0.69 10.79
C ALA A 54 1.78 -0.04 9.78
N HIS A 55 1.88 0.46 8.55
CA HIS A 55 2.75 -0.11 7.52
C HIS A 55 4.23 0.06 7.89
N LEU A 56 4.60 1.23 8.42
CA LEU A 56 5.96 1.48 8.92
C LEU A 56 6.32 0.56 10.09
N SER A 57 5.40 0.36 11.04
CA SER A 57 5.62 -0.55 12.17
C SER A 57 5.86 -1.98 11.69
N LEU A 58 5.02 -2.47 10.77
CA LEU A 58 5.18 -3.80 10.18
C LEU A 58 6.50 -3.94 9.42
N ALA A 59 6.88 -2.91 8.64
CA ALA A 59 8.15 -2.92 7.91
C ALA A 59 9.35 -2.99 8.87
N LYS A 60 9.33 -2.23 9.98
CA LYS A 60 10.36 -2.27 11.01
C LYS A 60 10.45 -3.63 11.69
N GLU A 61 9.32 -4.24 12.02
CA GLU A 61 9.26 -5.58 12.62
C GLU A 61 9.88 -6.62 11.69
N ARG A 62 9.46 -6.65 10.41
CA ARG A 62 9.98 -7.57 9.41
C ARG A 62 11.47 -7.37 9.17
N LEU A 63 11.94 -6.12 9.13
CA LEU A 63 13.36 -5.80 9.00
C LEU A 63 14.16 -6.28 10.22
N ALA A 64 13.64 -6.12 11.43
CA ALA A 64 14.29 -6.63 12.64
C ALA A 64 14.35 -8.17 12.65
N ALA A 65 13.28 -8.84 12.21
CA ALA A 65 13.25 -10.30 12.07
C ALA A 65 14.30 -10.78 11.05
N TYR A 66 14.37 -10.15 9.88
CA TYR A 66 15.40 -10.43 8.87
C TYR A 66 16.81 -10.27 9.42
N ARG A 67 17.08 -9.19 10.17
CA ARG A 67 18.41 -8.95 10.76
C ARG A 67 18.81 -9.99 11.80
N ARG A 68 17.85 -10.62 12.50
CA ARG A 68 18.12 -11.70 13.46
C ARG A 68 18.42 -13.03 12.78
N ASP A 69 17.76 -13.32 11.67
CA ASP A 69 17.99 -14.53 10.90
C ASP A 69 17.80 -14.27 9.39
N PRO A 70 18.87 -13.84 8.69
CA PRO A 70 18.80 -13.53 7.26
C PRO A 70 18.47 -14.74 6.40
N THR A 71 18.74 -15.96 6.88
CA THR A 71 18.57 -17.20 6.10
C THR A 71 17.10 -17.56 5.85
N ARG A 72 16.18 -17.00 6.65
CA ARG A 72 14.73 -17.19 6.51
C ARG A 72 14.09 -16.27 5.47
N SER A 73 14.85 -15.44 4.78
CA SER A 73 14.34 -14.47 3.81
C SER A 73 15.01 -14.65 2.47
N ARG A 74 14.28 -14.33 1.40
CA ARG A 74 14.79 -14.30 0.03
C ARG A 74 14.80 -12.88 -0.47
N SER A 75 15.78 -12.54 -1.30
CA SER A 75 15.79 -11.21 -1.92
C SER A 75 14.65 -11.10 -2.95
N ALA A 76 14.08 -9.90 -3.10
CA ALA A 76 13.07 -9.66 -4.12
C ALA A 76 13.59 -10.01 -5.53
N HIS A 77 14.85 -9.70 -5.83
CA HIS A 77 15.50 -10.04 -7.09
C HIS A 77 15.53 -11.55 -7.36
N GLU A 78 15.82 -12.35 -6.35
CA GLU A 78 15.83 -13.81 -6.46
C GLU A 78 14.44 -14.37 -6.74
N VAL A 79 13.42 -13.88 -6.02
CA VAL A 79 12.02 -14.28 -6.22
C VAL A 79 11.53 -13.88 -7.61
N ILE A 80 11.79 -12.64 -8.05
CA ILE A 80 11.39 -12.16 -9.38
C ILE A 80 12.06 -12.99 -10.47
N ARG A 81 13.36 -13.29 -10.33
CA ARG A 81 14.10 -14.13 -11.27
C ARG A 81 13.47 -15.52 -11.40
N ASP A 82 13.04 -16.12 -10.30
CA ASP A 82 12.41 -17.44 -10.33
C ASP A 82 11.01 -17.42 -10.95
N LEU A 83 10.21 -16.39 -10.68
CA LEU A 83 8.90 -16.20 -11.30
C LEU A 83 8.97 -15.90 -12.81
N SER A 84 10.12 -15.40 -13.28
CA SER A 84 10.34 -15.08 -14.69
C SER A 84 10.86 -16.26 -15.50
N LYS A 85 11.11 -17.42 -14.86
CA LYS A 85 11.46 -18.66 -15.57
C LYS A 85 10.18 -19.29 -16.13
N PRO A 86 10.18 -19.70 -17.41
CA PRO A 86 9.02 -20.36 -18.03
C PRO A 86 8.73 -21.73 -17.43
#